data_AF-A0A2N6D8L9-F1
#
_entry.id   AF-A0A2N6D8L9-F1
#
_cell.length_a   1.000
_cell.length_b   1.000
_cell.length_c   1.000
_cell.angle_alpha   90.00
_cell.angle_beta   90.00
_cell.angle_gamma   90.00
#
_symmetry.space_group_name_H-M   'P 1'
#
loop_
_entity.id
_entity.type
_entity.pdbx_description
1 polymer ?
#
loop_
_entity_poly.entity_id
_entity_poly.type
_entity_poly.pdbx_seq_one_letter_code
_entity_poly.pdbx_strand_id
1 'polypeptide(L)'
;MIKTRVEGLVAYVDLVPAEGQFTLLDAENLKQIIFALRKLEDSPAKVMRIHGHGGCFAVGADLKTLNIYSGFDAKWFSRLGNTLFGLMRSMPQIIIAEIDGFCMGGGVDFSSACDFRFATARSKFAHPGSKLGIITGFGGTQSVTRQMKSGYANRFFFSGEVAPASFMYEAGFLTGIADNSEEMDKLATALAEKINRKPRHLLTSFKSSLDTSKRMQV
;
A
#
# COMPACT_ATOMS: atom_id res chain seq x y z
N MET A 1 6.17 14.88 0.20
CA MET A 1 5.01 15.72 0.56
C MET A 1 3.73 14.93 0.27
N ILE A 2 2.80 14.89 1.22
CA ILE A 2 1.51 14.21 1.05
C ILE A 2 0.45 15.28 0.79
N LYS A 3 -0.24 15.18 -0.34
CA LYS A 3 -1.35 16.08 -0.68
C LYS A 3 -2.66 15.31 -0.56
N THR A 4 -3.70 15.97 -0.06
CA THR A 4 -5.02 15.35 0.06
C THR A 4 -6.10 16.27 -0.47
N ARG A 5 -7.14 15.69 -1.06
CA ARG A 5 -8.36 16.39 -1.49
C ARG A 5 -9.55 15.44 -1.47
N VAL A 6 -10.76 15.98 -1.45
CA VAL A 6 -12.01 15.23 -1.53
C VAL A 6 -12.85 15.80 -2.66
N GLU A 7 -13.30 14.94 -3.57
CA GLU A 7 -14.18 15.31 -4.67
C GLU A 7 -15.40 14.38 -4.66
N GLY A 8 -16.55 14.92 -4.27
CA GLY A 8 -17.77 14.15 -4.10
C GLY A 8 -17.59 13.02 -3.08
N LEU A 9 -17.64 11.77 -3.56
CA LEU A 9 -17.53 10.56 -2.74
C LEU A 9 -16.14 9.89 -2.80
N VAL A 10 -15.14 10.58 -3.36
CA VAL A 10 -13.77 10.07 -3.50
C VAL A 10 -12.80 10.99 -2.77
N ALA A 11 -11.97 10.40 -1.90
CA ALA A 11 -10.82 11.07 -1.32
C ALA A 11 -9.55 10.67 -2.09
N TYR A 12 -8.68 11.63 -2.36
CA TYR A 12 -7.40 11.41 -3.02
C TYR A 12 -6.25 11.71 -2.06
N VAL A 13 -5.26 10.84 -2.06
CA VAL A 13 -4.02 10.95 -1.29
C VAL A 13 -2.85 10.78 -2.26
N ASP A 14 -2.18 11.89 -2.56
CA ASP A 14 -1.05 11.91 -3.48
C ASP A 14 0.26 11.87 -2.71
N LEU A 15 1.08 10.86 -2.99
CA LEU A 15 2.43 10.69 -2.47
C LEU A 15 3.42 11.35 -3.43
N VAL A 16 3.83 12.58 -3.12
CA VAL A 16 4.68 13.40 -4.00
C VAL A 16 6.08 13.50 -3.43
N PRO A 17 7.07 12.73 -3.93
CA PRO A 17 8.45 12.90 -3.53
C PRO A 17 9.04 14.21 -4.10
N ALA A 18 10.20 14.62 -3.60
CA ALA A 18 10.97 15.65 -4.28
C ALA A 18 11.48 15.11 -5.63
N GLU A 19 11.81 16.02 -6.56
CA GLU A 19 12.31 15.64 -7.88
C GLU A 19 13.54 14.73 -7.79
N GLY A 20 13.51 13.62 -8.52
CA GLY A 20 14.57 12.61 -8.51
C GLY A 20 14.65 11.74 -7.24
N GLN A 21 13.73 11.91 -6.28
CA GLN A 21 13.71 11.13 -5.04
C GLN A 21 12.59 10.10 -5.00
N PHE A 22 12.73 9.11 -4.10
CA PHE A 22 11.68 8.15 -3.80
C PHE A 22 10.81 8.61 -2.63
N THR A 23 9.56 8.15 -2.61
CA THR A 23 8.70 8.28 -1.43
C THR A 23 9.14 7.27 -0.36
N LEU A 24 9.96 7.71 0.60
CA LEU A 24 10.42 6.88 1.71
C LEU A 24 9.32 6.72 2.78
N LEU A 25 9.14 5.51 3.31
CA LEU A 25 8.31 5.28 4.49
C LEU A 25 9.10 5.39 5.79
N ASP A 26 9.76 6.53 5.99
CA ASP A 26 10.40 6.87 7.27
C ASP A 26 9.39 7.29 8.34
N ALA A 27 9.87 7.49 9.57
CA ALA A 27 9.00 7.79 10.71
C ALA A 27 8.21 9.10 10.53
N GLU A 28 8.77 10.09 9.83
CA GLU A 28 8.11 11.37 9.61
C GLU A 28 7.01 11.21 8.56
N ASN A 29 7.32 10.63 7.41
CA ASN A 29 6.35 10.38 6.36
C ASN A 29 5.23 9.45 6.84
N LEU A 30 5.53 8.41 7.62
CA LEU A 30 4.50 7.54 8.21
C LEU A 30 3.53 8.35 9.11
N LYS A 31 4.04 9.24 9.95
CA LYS A 31 3.19 10.12 10.79
C LYS A 31 2.34 11.05 9.94
N GLN A 32 2.92 11.63 8.88
CA GLN A 32 2.18 12.51 7.98
C GLN A 32 1.08 11.75 7.22
N ILE A 33 1.34 10.50 6.79
CA ILE A 33 0.30 9.65 6.17
C ILE A 33 -0.80 9.38 7.20
N ILE A 34 -0.46 8.93 8.41
CA ILE A 34 -1.45 8.66 9.47
C ILE A 34 -2.34 9.89 9.71
N PHE A 35 -1.72 11.07 9.85
CA PHE A 35 -2.44 12.32 10.06
C PHE A 35 -3.35 12.68 8.89
N ALA A 36 -2.87 12.53 7.66
CA ALA A 36 -3.66 12.76 6.46
C ALA A 36 -4.86 11.80 6.37
N LEU A 37 -4.65 10.50 6.63
CA LEU A 37 -5.72 9.51 6.59
C LEU A 37 -6.79 9.75 7.65
N ARG A 38 -6.40 10.10 8.88
CA ARG A 38 -7.34 10.45 9.97
C ARG A 38 -8.22 11.65 9.61
N LYS A 39 -7.66 12.67 8.96
CA LYS A 39 -8.46 13.82 8.49
C LYS A 39 -9.50 13.42 7.45
N LEU A 40 -9.24 12.37 6.67
CA LEU A 40 -10.14 11.88 5.64
C LEU A 40 -11.16 10.87 6.18
N GLU A 41 -10.98 10.34 7.39
CA GLU A 41 -11.84 9.32 8.00
C GLU A 41 -13.31 9.79 8.06
N ASP A 42 -13.53 11.01 8.54
CA ASP A 42 -14.86 11.63 8.68
C ASP A 42 -15.38 12.32 7.40
N SER A 43 -14.60 12.30 6.32
CA SER A 43 -15.04 12.87 5.03
C SER A 43 -16.24 12.11 4.47
N PRO A 44 -17.04 12.70 3.55
CA PRO A 44 -18.14 11.99 2.89
C PRO A 44 -17.67 10.88 1.94
N ALA A 45 -16.35 10.75 1.70
CA ALA A 45 -15.81 9.78 0.77
C ALA A 45 -16.17 8.34 1.17
N LYS A 46 -16.50 7.52 0.17
CA LYS A 46 -16.67 6.06 0.29
C LYS A 46 -15.46 5.31 -0.26
N VAL A 47 -14.70 5.96 -1.15
CA VAL A 47 -13.48 5.41 -1.75
C VAL A 47 -12.34 6.38 -1.46
N MET A 48 -11.18 5.83 -1.13
CA MET A 48 -9.93 6.56 -1.01
C MET A 48 -8.95 6.02 -2.04
N ARG A 49 -8.36 6.91 -2.82
CA ARG A 49 -7.36 6.59 -3.83
C ARG A 49 -6.02 7.11 -3.38
N ILE A 50 -5.03 6.23 -3.28
CA ILE A 50 -3.66 6.57 -2.91
C ILE A 50 -2.80 6.43 -4.16
N HIS A 51 -2.24 7.54 -4.64
CA HIS A 51 -1.46 7.59 -5.87
C HIS A 51 0.00 7.94 -5.62
N GLY A 52 0.89 7.22 -6.26
CA GLY A 52 2.34 7.45 -6.26
C GLY A 52 2.81 8.36 -7.39
N HIS A 53 3.40 9.51 -7.08
CA HIS A 53 3.97 10.42 -8.09
C HIS A 53 5.48 10.24 -8.23
N GLY A 54 6.04 10.79 -9.32
CA GLY A 54 7.50 10.79 -9.54
C GLY A 54 8.08 9.42 -9.91
N GLY A 55 7.25 8.50 -10.42
CA GLY A 55 7.67 7.13 -10.74
C GLY A 55 7.97 6.28 -9.51
N CYS A 56 7.42 6.65 -8.34
CA CYS A 56 7.55 5.92 -7.11
C CYS A 56 6.24 5.98 -6.33
N PHE A 57 5.65 4.82 -6.05
CA PHE A 57 4.55 4.71 -5.09
C PHE A 57 5.08 4.90 -3.68
N ALA A 58 5.88 3.96 -3.22
CA ALA A 58 6.54 4.01 -1.92
C ALA A 58 7.68 2.99 -1.89
N VAL A 59 8.71 3.32 -1.13
CA VAL A 59 9.76 2.38 -0.76
C VAL A 59 9.88 2.34 0.77
N GLY A 60 10.64 1.38 1.30
CA GLY A 60 10.92 1.30 2.73
C GLY A 60 11.67 2.52 3.28
N ALA A 61 12.14 2.40 4.52
CA ALA A 61 13.02 3.41 5.10
C ALA A 61 14.42 3.40 4.48
N ASP A 62 15.15 4.50 4.66
CA ASP A 62 16.58 4.56 4.33
C ASP A 62 17.37 3.54 5.16
N LEU A 63 18.14 2.69 4.49
CA LEU A 63 18.99 1.69 5.12
C LEU A 63 20.04 2.31 6.04
N LYS A 64 20.54 3.52 5.74
CA LYS A 64 21.48 4.24 6.61
C LYS A 64 20.83 4.57 7.94
N THR A 65 19.56 4.99 7.93
CA THR A 65 18.78 5.24 9.14
C THR A 65 18.49 3.96 9.90
N LEU A 66 18.16 2.87 9.20
CA LEU A 66 17.88 1.58 9.84
C LEU A 66 19.12 0.97 10.51
N ASN A 67 20.31 1.15 9.93
CA ASN A 67 21.56 0.61 10.49
C ASN A 67 21.97 1.20 11.84
N ILE A 68 21.45 2.38 12.20
CA ILE A 68 21.76 3.04 13.47
C ILE A 68 20.68 2.82 14.54
N TYR A 69 19.57 2.14 14.20
CA TYR A 69 18.51 1.87 15.16
C TYR A 69 18.94 0.81 16.17
N SER A 70 18.69 1.08 17.45
CA SER A 70 18.71 0.02 18.46
C SER A 70 17.53 -0.95 18.22
N GLY A 71 17.56 -2.11 18.88
CA GLY A 71 16.42 -3.03 18.84
C GLY A 71 15.11 -2.40 19.36
N PHE A 72 15.21 -1.43 20.27
CA PHE A 72 14.06 -0.67 20.76
C PHE A 72 13.51 0.28 19.69
N ASP A 73 14.38 1.04 19.03
CA ASP A 73 13.99 1.98 17.96
C ASP A 73 13.39 1.24 16.76
N ALA A 74 14.00 0.13 16.35
CA ALA A 74 13.49 -0.72 15.29
C ALA A 74 12.10 -1.29 15.62
N LYS A 75 11.87 -1.72 16.86
CA LYS A 75 10.56 -2.20 17.32
C LYS A 75 9.52 -1.07 17.36
N TRP A 76 9.89 0.12 17.82
CA TRP A 76 9.00 1.28 17.80
C TRP A 76 8.61 1.66 16.36
N PHE A 77 9.60 1.69 15.46
CA PHE A 77 9.40 2.01 14.05
C PHE A 77 8.51 0.98 13.34
N SER A 78 8.75 -0.31 13.59
CA SER A 78 7.88 -1.41 13.16
C SER A 78 6.43 -1.20 13.62
N ARG A 79 6.21 -0.82 14.89
CA ARG A 79 4.87 -0.55 15.43
C ARG A 79 4.20 0.65 14.77
N LEU A 80 4.95 1.68 14.39
CA LEU A 80 4.42 2.83 13.67
C LEU A 80 3.84 2.43 12.31
N GLY A 81 4.58 1.64 11.52
CA GLY A 81 4.08 1.10 10.25
C GLY A 81 2.84 0.21 10.44
N ASN A 82 2.87 -0.69 11.42
CA ASN A 82 1.72 -1.52 11.77
C ASN A 82 0.49 -0.70 12.21
N THR A 83 0.69 0.44 12.88
CA THR A 83 -0.37 1.35 13.29
C THR A 83 -1.03 2.00 12.07
N LEU A 84 -0.24 2.47 11.10
CA LEU A 84 -0.76 2.98 9.83
C LEU A 84 -1.60 1.92 9.11
N PHE A 85 -1.10 0.69 9.01
CA PHE A 85 -1.83 -0.35 8.28
C PHE A 85 -3.08 -0.81 9.02
N GLY A 86 -3.04 -0.81 10.36
CA GLY A 86 -4.21 -1.04 11.20
C GLY A 86 -5.30 0.00 10.95
N LEU A 87 -4.91 1.29 10.91
CA LEU A 87 -5.80 2.38 10.55
C LEU A 87 -6.42 2.16 9.17
N MET A 88 -5.62 1.91 8.13
CA MET A 88 -6.11 1.69 6.77
C MET A 88 -7.15 0.57 6.66
N ARG A 89 -6.95 -0.52 7.42
CA ARG A 89 -7.89 -1.64 7.49
C ARG A 89 -9.19 -1.31 8.23
N SER A 90 -9.14 -0.43 9.23
CA SER A 90 -10.33 0.02 9.97
C SER A 90 -11.06 1.19 9.33
N MET A 91 -10.45 1.88 8.36
CA MET A 91 -11.06 3.02 7.68
C MET A 91 -12.40 2.64 7.02
N PRO A 92 -13.43 3.50 7.13
CA PRO A 92 -14.73 3.26 6.51
C PRO A 92 -14.70 3.34 4.98
N GLN A 93 -13.68 3.96 4.40
CA GLN A 93 -13.43 4.04 2.96
C GLN A 93 -12.82 2.74 2.43
N ILE A 94 -13.21 2.35 1.22
CA ILE A 94 -12.50 1.35 0.43
C ILE A 94 -11.27 2.01 -0.20
N ILE A 95 -10.09 1.45 0.02
CA ILE A 95 -8.80 2.05 -0.35
C ILE A 95 -8.25 1.38 -1.62
N ILE A 96 -7.97 2.17 -2.64
CA ILE A 96 -7.37 1.75 -3.90
C ILE A 96 -5.94 2.32 -3.96
N ALA A 97 -4.95 1.45 -4.12
CA ALA A 97 -3.59 1.86 -4.44
C ALA A 97 -3.41 1.96 -5.96
N GLU A 98 -2.86 3.09 -6.40
CA GLU A 98 -2.52 3.39 -7.79
C GLU A 98 -1.00 3.49 -7.90
N ILE A 99 -0.40 2.39 -8.35
CA ILE A 99 1.05 2.15 -8.27
C ILE A 99 1.69 2.42 -9.62
N ASP A 100 2.31 3.59 -9.76
CA ASP A 100 3.11 3.93 -10.94
C ASP A 100 4.61 3.97 -10.61
N GLY A 101 5.38 3.03 -11.18
CA GLY A 101 6.82 2.90 -10.97
C GLY A 101 7.18 2.03 -9.76
N PHE A 102 8.05 2.54 -8.88
CA PHE A 102 8.63 1.72 -7.81
C PHE A 102 7.71 1.49 -6.61
N CYS A 103 7.58 0.23 -6.19
CA CYS A 103 6.88 -0.19 -4.98
C CYS A 103 7.72 -1.26 -4.27
N MET A 104 8.54 -0.88 -3.28
CA MET A 104 9.56 -1.78 -2.73
C MET A 104 9.58 -1.84 -1.20
N GLY A 105 9.94 -3.01 -0.65
CA GLY A 105 10.05 -3.24 0.79
C GLY A 105 8.76 -2.83 1.51
N GLY A 106 8.88 -1.88 2.44
CA GLY A 106 7.73 -1.32 3.16
C GLY A 106 6.65 -0.72 2.24
N GLY A 107 6.98 -0.30 1.01
CA GLY A 107 6.00 0.16 0.03
C GLY A 107 5.08 -0.97 -0.47
N VAL A 108 5.60 -2.20 -0.60
CA VAL A 108 4.79 -3.39 -0.89
C VAL A 108 3.87 -3.66 0.29
N ASP A 109 4.40 -3.59 1.51
CA ASP A 109 3.62 -3.81 2.73
C ASP A 109 2.50 -2.77 2.88
N PHE A 110 2.80 -1.51 2.58
CA PHE A 110 1.84 -0.41 2.57
C PHE A 110 0.75 -0.62 1.52
N SER A 111 1.11 -1.00 0.28
CA SER A 111 0.12 -1.31 -0.75
C SER A 111 -0.76 -2.52 -0.39
N SER A 112 -0.23 -3.48 0.39
CA SER A 112 -0.97 -4.65 0.86
C SER A 112 -2.05 -4.32 1.90
N ALA A 113 -1.96 -3.15 2.54
CA ALA A 113 -2.98 -2.63 3.45
C ALA A 113 -4.14 -1.93 2.72
N CYS A 114 -4.00 -1.66 1.43
CA CYS A 114 -5.10 -1.20 0.58
C CYS A 114 -6.04 -2.37 0.21
N ASP A 115 -7.29 -2.06 -0.11
CA ASP A 115 -8.29 -3.07 -0.49
C ASP A 115 -8.05 -3.56 -1.93
N PHE A 116 -7.69 -2.64 -2.83
CA PHE A 116 -7.38 -2.92 -4.24
C PHE A 116 -6.05 -2.29 -4.65
N ARG A 117 -5.39 -2.86 -5.66
CA ARG A 117 -4.11 -2.39 -6.20
C ARG A 117 -4.14 -2.44 -7.72
N PHE A 118 -4.06 -1.30 -8.37
CA PHE A 118 -3.76 -1.21 -9.79
C PHE A 118 -2.32 -0.75 -9.95
N ALA A 119 -1.64 -1.25 -10.99
CA ALA A 119 -0.29 -0.82 -11.29
C ALA A 119 -0.11 -0.59 -12.78
N THR A 120 0.77 0.33 -13.14
CA THR A 120 1.22 0.44 -14.53
C THR A 120 2.12 -0.73 -14.91
N ALA A 121 2.17 -1.11 -16.18
CA ALA A 121 2.96 -2.24 -16.67
C ALA A 121 4.47 -2.05 -16.41
N ARG A 122 4.92 -0.79 -16.33
CA ARG A 122 6.30 -0.41 -16.00
C ARG A 122 6.63 -0.52 -14.50
N SER A 123 5.64 -0.75 -13.64
CA SER A 123 5.84 -0.80 -12.19
C SER A 123 6.72 -1.97 -11.78
N LYS A 124 7.57 -1.72 -10.78
CA LYS A 124 8.58 -2.65 -10.29
C LYS A 124 8.41 -2.87 -8.80
N PHE A 125 8.32 -4.15 -8.43
CA PHE A 125 8.09 -4.58 -7.06
C PHE A 125 9.28 -5.34 -6.53
N ALA A 126 9.63 -5.17 -5.27
CA ALA A 126 10.67 -5.98 -4.64
C ALA A 126 10.48 -6.02 -3.14
N HIS A 127 10.85 -7.14 -2.52
CA HIS A 127 11.04 -7.21 -1.08
C HIS A 127 12.47 -7.67 -0.76
N PRO A 128 13.47 -6.77 -0.80
CA PRO A 128 14.89 -7.12 -0.85
C PRO A 128 15.48 -7.59 0.49
N GLY A 129 14.64 -7.86 1.50
CA GLY A 129 15.08 -8.19 2.85
C GLY A 129 16.05 -9.36 2.92
N SER A 130 15.79 -10.46 2.18
CA SER A 130 16.69 -11.62 2.13
C SER A 130 18.09 -11.27 1.60
N LYS A 131 18.19 -10.38 0.61
CA LYS A 131 19.46 -9.88 0.07
C LYS A 131 20.20 -8.97 1.03
N LEU A 132 19.46 -8.24 1.86
CA LEU A 132 19.98 -7.25 2.81
C LEU A 132 20.21 -7.84 4.21
N GLY A 133 19.87 -9.11 4.44
CA GLY A 133 19.98 -9.74 5.76
C GLY A 133 18.97 -9.21 6.79
N ILE A 134 17.84 -8.65 6.33
CA ILE A 134 16.81 -8.06 7.19
C ILE A 134 15.43 -8.64 6.88
N ILE A 135 14.57 -8.72 7.90
CA ILE A 135 13.15 -9.05 7.71
C ILE A 135 12.30 -7.77 7.83
N THR A 136 11.17 -7.69 7.11
CA THR A 136 10.28 -6.53 7.25
C THR A 136 9.65 -6.48 8.64
N GLY A 137 9.68 -5.29 9.25
CA GLY A 137 9.01 -5.00 10.51
C GLY A 137 7.54 -4.58 10.35
N PHE A 138 7.05 -4.27 9.14
CA PHE A 138 5.68 -3.74 8.97
C PHE A 138 4.61 -4.82 8.76
N GLY A 139 4.98 -6.10 8.88
CA GLY A 139 4.05 -7.23 8.78
C GLY A 139 3.82 -7.75 7.36
N GLY A 140 4.61 -7.30 6.38
CA GLY A 140 4.52 -7.73 4.98
C GLY A 140 4.60 -9.23 4.74
N THR A 141 5.48 -9.93 5.48
CA THR A 141 5.62 -11.40 5.41
C THR A 141 4.34 -12.15 5.78
N GLN A 142 3.39 -11.46 6.43
CA GLN A 142 2.09 -12.00 6.81
C GLN A 142 0.99 -11.51 5.85
N SER A 143 0.93 -10.20 5.59
CA SER A 143 -0.16 -9.61 4.79
C SER A 143 -0.04 -9.89 3.30
N VAL A 144 1.18 -9.83 2.75
CA VAL A 144 1.44 -10.03 1.32
C VAL A 144 1.30 -11.52 0.96
N THR A 145 1.83 -12.42 1.79
CA THR A 145 1.78 -13.87 1.58
C THR A 145 0.35 -14.42 1.61
N ARG A 146 -0.55 -13.85 2.43
CA ARG A 146 -1.99 -14.19 2.42
C ARG A 146 -2.75 -13.72 1.17
N GLN A 147 -2.18 -12.80 0.40
CA GLN A 147 -2.78 -12.27 -0.82
C GLN A 147 -2.19 -12.89 -2.09
N MET A 148 -1.03 -13.53 -1.98
CA MET A 148 -0.33 -14.16 -3.09
C MET A 148 -0.51 -15.67 -3.08
N LYS A 149 -0.46 -16.28 -4.26
CA LYS A 149 -0.22 -17.73 -4.39
C LYS A 149 1.10 -18.08 -3.71
N SER A 150 1.09 -19.12 -2.87
CA SER A 150 2.20 -19.47 -1.99
C SER A 150 3.56 -19.60 -2.69
N GLY A 151 3.61 -20.25 -3.86
CA GLY A 151 4.84 -20.38 -4.65
C GLY A 151 5.42 -19.05 -5.13
N TYR A 152 4.56 -18.13 -5.58
CA TYR A 152 4.97 -16.77 -5.98
C TYR A 152 5.44 -15.98 -4.77
N ALA A 153 4.76 -16.10 -3.62
CA ALA A 153 5.14 -15.42 -2.40
C ALA A 153 6.52 -15.89 -1.91
N ASN A 154 6.75 -17.20 -1.87
CA ASN A 154 8.05 -17.77 -1.51
C ASN A 154 9.15 -17.27 -2.46
N ARG A 155 8.92 -17.34 -3.78
CA ARG A 155 9.89 -16.83 -4.75
C ARG A 155 10.19 -15.35 -4.50
N PHE A 156 9.16 -14.52 -4.32
CA PHE A 156 9.30 -13.08 -4.12
C PHE A 156 10.09 -12.71 -2.86
N PHE A 157 9.77 -13.33 -1.72
CA PHE A 157 10.43 -13.02 -0.45
C PHE A 157 11.82 -13.66 -0.31
N PHE A 158 12.00 -14.91 -0.75
CA PHE A 158 13.28 -15.59 -0.61
C PHE A 158 14.31 -15.10 -1.64
N SER A 159 13.92 -14.88 -2.91
CA SER A 159 14.87 -14.36 -3.91
C SER A 159 15.22 -12.90 -3.68
N GLY A 160 14.28 -12.09 -3.15
CA GLY A 160 14.45 -10.64 -3.00
C GLY A 160 14.71 -9.93 -4.33
N GLU A 161 14.34 -10.54 -5.46
CA GLU A 161 14.50 -9.97 -6.80
C GLU A 161 13.41 -8.96 -7.13
N VAL A 162 13.71 -8.11 -8.13
CA VAL A 162 12.71 -7.20 -8.68
C VAL A 162 11.75 -8.01 -9.53
N ALA A 163 10.47 -7.96 -9.19
CA ALA A 163 9.36 -8.53 -9.91
C ALA A 163 8.65 -7.46 -10.78
N PRO A 164 8.33 -7.76 -12.05
CA PRO A 164 7.48 -6.90 -12.87
C PRO A 164 6.02 -6.93 -12.40
N ALA A 165 5.22 -5.96 -12.83
CA ALA A 165 3.78 -5.91 -12.54
C ALA A 165 3.05 -7.20 -12.96
N SER A 166 3.39 -7.79 -14.11
CA SER A 166 2.81 -9.05 -14.60
C SER A 166 2.95 -10.20 -13.60
N PHE A 167 4.14 -10.37 -13.01
CA PHE A 167 4.38 -11.35 -11.97
C PHE A 167 3.47 -11.12 -10.75
N MET A 168 3.33 -9.87 -10.32
CA MET A 168 2.50 -9.55 -9.15
C MET A 168 1.01 -9.76 -9.42
N TYR A 169 0.55 -9.55 -10.65
CA TYR A 169 -0.82 -9.86 -11.07
C TYR A 169 -1.08 -11.36 -11.14
N GLU A 170 -0.20 -12.12 -11.79
CA GLU A 170 -0.30 -13.59 -11.83
C GLU A 170 -0.27 -14.23 -10.44
N ALA A 171 0.50 -13.64 -9.53
CA ALA A 171 0.56 -14.03 -8.13
C ALA A 171 -0.74 -13.79 -7.36
N GLY A 172 -1.66 -12.96 -7.88
CA GLY A 172 -2.90 -12.55 -7.22
C GLY A 172 -2.78 -11.31 -6.33
N PHE A 173 -1.61 -10.65 -6.32
CA PHE A 173 -1.40 -9.46 -5.51
C PHE A 173 -2.09 -8.23 -6.11
N LEU A 174 -1.92 -8.00 -7.42
CA LEU A 174 -2.54 -6.87 -8.11
C LEU A 174 -3.97 -7.20 -8.55
N THR A 175 -4.85 -6.21 -8.46
CA THR A 175 -6.23 -6.25 -8.98
C THR A 175 -6.25 -6.11 -10.51
N GLY A 176 -5.32 -5.34 -11.07
CA GLY A 176 -5.20 -5.14 -12.51
C GLY A 176 -3.90 -4.43 -12.88
N ILE A 177 -3.55 -4.53 -14.16
CA ILE A 177 -2.41 -3.85 -14.78
C ILE A 177 -2.97 -2.91 -15.85
N ALA A 178 -2.39 -1.72 -15.95
CA ALA A 178 -2.66 -0.74 -16.99
C ALA A 178 -1.39 -0.46 -17.80
N ASP A 179 -1.50 -0.07 -19.07
CA ASP A 179 -0.34 0.25 -19.88
C ASP A 179 0.38 1.52 -19.39
N ASN A 180 -0.39 2.49 -18.88
CA ASN A 180 0.12 3.76 -18.38
C ASN A 180 -0.74 4.33 -17.23
N SER A 181 -0.31 5.47 -16.68
CA SER A 181 -0.96 6.09 -15.52
C SER A 181 -2.38 6.60 -15.81
N GLU A 182 -2.65 7.06 -17.04
CA GLU A 182 -4.00 7.51 -17.44
C GLU A 182 -4.99 6.34 -17.49
N GLU A 183 -4.57 5.20 -18.04
CA GLU A 183 -5.39 4.00 -18.02
C GLU A 183 -5.59 3.44 -16.61
N MET A 184 -4.55 3.50 -15.76
CA MET A 184 -4.67 3.12 -14.35
C MET A 184 -5.71 3.99 -13.63
N ASP A 185 -5.70 5.31 -13.87
CA ASP A 185 -6.69 6.24 -13.34
C ASP A 185 -8.11 5.87 -13.79
N LYS A 186 -8.30 5.51 -15.07
CA LYS A 186 -9.60 5.05 -15.60
C LYS A 186 -10.08 3.78 -14.90
N LEU A 187 -9.20 2.79 -14.68
CA LEU A 187 -9.54 1.55 -13.97
C LEU A 187 -9.95 1.82 -12.52
N ALA A 188 -9.18 2.63 -11.80
CA ALA A 188 -9.47 3.01 -10.42
C ALA A 188 -10.78 3.82 -10.31
N THR A 189 -11.01 4.76 -11.23
CA THR A 189 -12.24 5.55 -11.32
C THR A 189 -13.46 4.65 -11.57
N ALA A 190 -13.38 3.75 -12.55
CA ALA A 190 -14.48 2.84 -12.88
C ALA A 190 -14.84 1.92 -11.70
N LEU A 191 -13.84 1.46 -10.93
CA LEU A 191 -14.09 0.70 -9.70
C LEU A 191 -14.72 1.58 -8.61
N ALA A 192 -14.20 2.80 -8.43
CA ALA A 192 -14.71 3.74 -7.44
C ALA A 192 -16.19 4.10 -7.69
N GLU A 193 -16.59 4.33 -8.94
CA GLU A 193 -17.98 4.60 -9.30
C GLU A 193 -18.92 3.45 -8.94
N LYS A 194 -18.51 2.20 -9.18
CA LYS A 194 -19.29 1.01 -8.81
C LYS A 194 -19.48 0.92 -7.30
N ILE A 195 -18.43 1.20 -6.53
CA ILE A 195 -18.47 1.22 -5.06
C ILE A 195 -19.35 2.37 -4.56
N ASN A 196 -19.26 3.55 -5.16
CA ASN A 196 -19.98 4.75 -4.74
C ASN A 196 -21.50 4.62 -4.82
N ARG A 197 -22.01 3.72 -5.68
CA ARG A 197 -23.43 3.36 -5.78
C ARG A 197 -23.96 2.55 -4.59
N LYS A 198 -23.10 2.11 -3.66
CA LYS A 198 -23.49 1.31 -2.48
C LYS A 198 -23.62 2.17 -1.22
N PRO A 199 -24.46 1.77 -0.23
CA PRO A 199 -24.51 2.46 1.07
C PRO A 199 -23.18 2.35 1.82
N ARG A 200 -22.71 3.45 2.41
CA ARG A 200 -21.39 3.51 3.09
C ARG A 200 -21.27 2.52 4.24
N HIS A 201 -22.28 2.45 5.11
CA HIS A 201 -22.28 1.54 6.27
C HIS A 201 -22.14 0.07 5.86
N LEU A 202 -22.72 -0.33 4.72
CA LEU A 202 -22.62 -1.69 4.19
C LEU A 202 -21.20 -1.99 3.72
N LEU A 203 -20.55 -1.05 3.01
CA LEU A 203 -19.16 -1.18 2.58
C LEU A 203 -18.21 -1.32 3.76
N THR A 204 -18.37 -0.49 4.79
CA THR A 204 -17.57 -0.55 6.03
C THR A 204 -17.76 -1.91 6.73
N SER A 205 -18.99 -2.41 6.80
CA SER A 205 -19.28 -3.72 7.38
C SER A 205 -18.62 -4.85 6.60
N PHE A 206 -18.74 -4.85 5.26
CA PHE A 206 -18.06 -5.83 4.41
C PHE A 206 -16.54 -5.81 4.61
N LYS A 207 -15.93 -4.62 4.60
CA LYS A 207 -14.49 -4.46 4.80
C LYS A 207 -14.05 -5.04 6.15
N SER A 208 -14.78 -4.74 7.23
CA SER A 208 -14.49 -5.26 8.57
C SER A 208 -14.61 -6.79 8.66
N SER A 209 -15.68 -7.37 8.07
CA SER A 209 -15.88 -8.83 8.05
C SER A 209 -14.80 -9.55 7.23
N LEU A 210 -14.45 -9.03 6.06
CA LEU A 210 -13.40 -9.61 5.21
C LEU A 210 -12.03 -9.51 5.87
N ASP A 211 -11.72 -8.39 6.55
CA ASP A 211 -10.46 -8.25 7.28
C ASP A 211 -10.37 -9.21 8.48
N THR A 212 -11.48 -9.42 9.19
CA THR A 212 -11.57 -10.41 10.27
C THR A 212 -11.29 -11.82 9.75
N SER A 213 -11.88 -12.21 8.61
CA SER A 213 -11.65 -13.51 7.98
C SER A 213 -10.16 -13.75 7.66
N LYS A 214 -9.47 -12.74 7.14
CA LYS A 214 -8.02 -12.83 6.85
C LYS A 214 -7.16 -13.09 8.10
N ARG A 215 -7.66 -12.79 9.30
CA ARG A 215 -6.96 -13.04 10.58
C ARG A 215 -7.29 -14.40 11.19
N MET A 216 -8.37 -15.05 10.74
CA MET A 216 -8.83 -16.35 11.23
C MET A 216 -8.20 -17.55 10.49
N GLN A 217 -7.45 -17.31 9.41
CA GLN A 217 -6.65 -18.34 8.76
C GLN A 217 -5.49 -18.71 9.69
N VAL A 218 -5.72 -19.73 10.52
CA VAL A 218 -4.75 -20.41 11.40
C VAL A 218 -4.30 -21.68 10.72
#